data_AF-A0A957GQC8-F1
#
_entry.id   AF-A0A957GQC8-F1
#
_cell.length_a   1.000
_cell.length_b   1.000
_cell.length_c   1.000
_cell.angle_alpha   90.00
_cell.angle_beta   90.00
_cell.angle_gamma   90.00
#
_symmetry.space_group_name_H-M   'P 1'
#
loop_
_entity.id
_entity.type
_entity.pdbx_description
1 polymer ?
#
loop_
_entity_poly.entity_id
_entity_poly.type
_entity_poly.pdbx_seq_one_letter_code
_entity_poly.pdbx_strand_id
1 'polypeptide(L)'
;MVGKLFLLSLMLIAHVGCSQTAVNPPLTTESIPVTRTITESVAQPTAVSCTPLPERLIFSVAAVSETAVDVLVEGLVPNEPITLLYKAVDSTNGTTEIEIQPYNIGANGRWQDQQTLRQDSTGPATWDVQLIYNEGAACTTVTLTP
;
A
#
# COMPACT_ATOMS: atom_id res chain seq x y z
N MET A 1 -5.56 -11.97 69.35
CA MET A 1 -5.27 -13.11 68.46
C MET A 1 -3.82 -12.94 68.01
N VAL A 2 -2.76 -13.54 68.57
CA VAL A 2 -2.49 -14.93 69.05
C VAL A 2 -2.95 -15.95 68.01
N GLY A 3 -2.15 -16.86 67.47
CA GLY A 3 -0.74 -17.32 67.63
C GLY A 3 -0.36 -18.03 66.31
N LYS A 4 0.73 -18.76 66.06
CA LYS A 4 1.66 -19.60 66.83
C LYS A 4 2.92 -19.73 65.93
N LEU A 5 4.13 -19.61 66.46
CA LEU A 5 4.98 -20.73 66.91
C LEU A 5 5.32 -21.75 65.80
N PHE A 6 6.59 -21.87 65.41
CA PHE A 6 7.33 -23.12 65.53
C PHE A 6 8.85 -22.88 65.53
N LEU A 7 9.51 -23.69 66.35
CA LEU A 7 10.85 -23.58 66.93
C LEU A 7 11.91 -24.41 66.16
N LEU A 8 13.18 -24.13 66.49
CA LEU A 8 14.37 -25.01 66.42
C LEU A 8 14.91 -25.29 64.99
N SER A 9 16.21 -25.34 64.70
CA SER A 9 17.32 -25.81 65.52
C SER A 9 18.68 -25.26 65.03
N LEU A 10 19.60 -25.21 65.99
CA LEU A 10 21.03 -24.95 65.89
C LEU A 10 21.76 -26.03 65.06
N MET A 11 22.67 -25.65 64.14
CA MET A 11 23.88 -26.46 63.88
C MET A 11 25.01 -25.62 63.27
N LEU A 12 26.15 -25.77 63.93
CA LEU A 12 27.49 -25.25 63.70
C LEU A 12 28.11 -25.87 62.43
N ILE A 13 29.04 -25.17 61.75
CA ILE A 13 30.43 -25.61 61.46
C ILE A 13 31.08 -24.68 60.41
N ALA A 14 32.25 -24.19 60.78
CA ALA A 14 33.17 -23.39 60.01
C ALA A 14 33.70 -24.11 58.76
N HIS A 15 33.83 -23.41 57.64
CA HIS A 15 34.84 -23.71 56.63
C HIS A 15 35.49 -22.42 56.14
N VAL A 16 36.72 -22.21 56.64
CA VAL A 16 37.74 -21.35 56.04
C VAL A 16 38.03 -21.92 54.66
N GLY A 17 37.69 -21.18 53.61
CA GLY A 17 37.95 -21.54 52.22
C GLY A 17 38.63 -20.36 51.52
N CYS A 18 39.90 -20.56 51.20
CA CYS A 18 40.85 -19.58 50.69
C CYS A 18 40.36 -18.77 49.50
N SER A 19 40.83 -17.51 49.48
CA SER A 19 40.89 -16.60 48.34
C SER A 19 41.25 -17.31 47.03
N GLN A 20 40.45 -17.06 46.00
CA GLN A 20 40.91 -17.09 44.63
C GLN A 20 40.59 -15.73 44.00
N THR A 21 41.64 -14.95 43.79
CA THR A 21 41.61 -13.70 43.04
C THR A 21 41.45 -14.07 41.56
N ALA A 22 40.25 -13.94 41.01
CA ALA A 22 40.05 -13.94 39.56
C ALA A 22 40.16 -12.50 39.05
N VAL A 23 41.25 -12.22 38.33
CA VAL A 23 41.51 -10.96 37.63
C VAL A 23 40.45 -10.79 36.54
N ASN A 24 39.69 -9.69 36.56
CA ASN A 24 38.83 -9.32 35.44
C ASN A 24 39.45 -8.08 34.76
N PRO A 25 39.92 -8.18 33.51
CA PRO A 25 40.41 -7.01 32.79
C PRO A 25 39.25 -6.05 32.46
N PRO A 26 39.50 -4.73 32.37
CA PRO A 26 38.47 -3.78 31.97
C PRO A 26 38.03 -4.09 30.53
N LEU A 27 36.75 -4.42 30.35
CA LEU A 27 36.15 -4.63 29.04
C LEU A 27 35.90 -3.25 28.40
N THR A 28 36.83 -2.80 27.57
CA THR A 28 36.64 -1.62 26.72
C THR A 28 35.52 -1.93 25.73
N THR A 29 34.31 -1.45 26.01
CA THR A 29 33.18 -1.60 25.09
C THR A 29 33.31 -0.53 24.02
N GLU A 30 34.01 -0.86 22.93
CA GLU A 30 33.97 -0.07 21.70
C GLU A 30 32.55 -0.17 21.14
N SER A 31 31.74 0.88 21.29
CA SER A 31 30.41 0.91 20.67
C SER A 31 30.59 1.15 19.17
N ILE A 32 30.65 0.08 18.39
CA ILE A 32 30.59 0.18 16.94
C ILE A 32 29.18 0.71 16.60
N PRO A 33 29.03 1.87 15.94
CA PRO A 33 27.71 2.35 15.54
C PRO A 33 27.14 1.39 14.50
N VAL A 34 26.11 0.64 14.88
CA VAL A 34 25.33 -0.17 13.94
C VAL A 34 24.37 0.77 13.21
N THR A 35 24.78 1.25 12.05
CA THR A 35 23.89 1.95 11.13
C THR A 35 22.87 0.94 10.60
N ARG A 36 21.66 0.94 11.15
CA ARG A 36 20.52 0.23 10.57
C ARG A 36 20.00 1.07 9.41
N THR A 37 20.36 0.68 8.18
CA THR A 37 19.68 1.18 7.00
C THR A 37 18.26 0.62 7.01
N ILE A 38 17.27 1.45 7.36
CA ILE A 38 15.87 1.14 7.09
C ILE A 38 15.70 1.37 5.59
N THR A 39 15.86 0.31 4.81
CA THR A 39 15.38 0.35 3.43
C THR A 39 13.87 0.32 3.52
N GLU A 40 13.22 1.46 3.36
CA GLU A 40 11.80 1.51 3.05
C GLU A 40 11.61 0.71 1.76
N SER A 41 11.13 -0.51 1.90
CA SER A 41 10.66 -1.29 0.75
C SER A 41 9.45 -0.53 0.22
N VAL A 42 9.65 0.34 -0.76
CA VAL A 42 8.56 0.87 -1.57
C VAL A 42 7.83 -0.36 -2.10
N ALA A 43 6.58 -0.55 -1.69
CA ALA A 43 5.76 -1.64 -2.19
C ALA A 43 5.69 -1.46 -3.71
N GLN A 44 6.34 -2.35 -4.45
CA GLN A 44 6.22 -2.38 -5.90
C GLN A 44 4.74 -2.69 -6.18
N PRO A 45 4.02 -1.86 -6.95
CA PRO A 45 2.65 -2.16 -7.33
C PRO A 45 2.62 -3.56 -7.94
N THR A 46 1.75 -4.44 -7.43
CA THR A 46 1.54 -5.73 -8.07
C THR A 46 0.92 -5.44 -9.43
N ALA A 47 1.61 -5.82 -10.50
CA ALA A 47 1.09 -5.64 -11.85
C ALA A 47 -0.25 -6.39 -11.95
N VAL A 48 -1.34 -5.64 -12.14
CA VAL A 48 -2.65 -6.22 -12.33
C VAL A 48 -2.77 -6.63 -13.80
N SER A 49 -2.90 -7.92 -14.05
CA SER A 49 -3.13 -8.42 -15.41
C SER A 49 -4.56 -8.11 -15.81
N CYS A 50 -4.73 -7.47 -16.96
CA CYS A 50 -6.04 -7.20 -17.54
C CYS A 50 -6.75 -8.51 -17.88
N THR A 51 -7.96 -8.67 -17.36
CA THR A 51 -8.87 -9.79 -17.63
C THR A 51 -10.05 -9.31 -18.48
N PRO A 52 -10.74 -10.21 -19.20
CA PRO A 52 -12.00 -9.87 -19.84
C PRO A 52 -13.01 -9.29 -18.84
N LEU A 53 -13.73 -8.26 -19.25
CA LEU A 53 -14.78 -7.65 -18.44
C LEU A 53 -15.95 -8.65 -18.27
N PRO A 54 -16.46 -8.89 -17.05
CA PRO A 54 -17.59 -9.79 -16.84
C PRO A 54 -18.85 -9.24 -17.50
N GLU A 55 -19.75 -10.13 -17.93
CA GLU A 55 -20.96 -9.77 -18.71
C GLU A 55 -21.88 -8.75 -18.02
N ARG A 56 -21.85 -8.68 -16.69
CA ARG A 56 -22.64 -7.71 -15.92
C ARG A 56 -22.12 -6.27 -16.05
N LEU A 57 -20.83 -6.09 -16.32
CA LEU A 57 -20.20 -4.78 -16.29
C LEU A 57 -20.14 -4.16 -17.69
N ILE A 58 -20.35 -2.86 -17.73
CA ILE A 58 -20.02 -2.02 -18.87
C ILE A 58 -18.94 -1.07 -18.41
N PHE A 59 -17.82 -1.02 -19.13
CA PHE A 59 -16.71 -0.11 -18.87
C PHE A 59 -16.38 0.64 -20.16
N SER A 60 -16.69 1.93 -20.17
CA SER A 60 -16.49 2.79 -21.34
C SER A 60 -15.61 3.96 -20.96
N VAL A 61 -14.65 4.26 -21.83
CA VAL A 61 -13.75 5.40 -21.68
C VAL A 61 -13.69 6.13 -23.02
N ALA A 62 -13.92 7.44 -22.98
CA ALA A 62 -13.95 8.28 -24.17
C ALA A 62 -13.15 9.55 -23.94
N ALA A 63 -12.39 9.98 -24.96
CA ALA A 63 -11.84 11.32 -24.99
C ALA A 63 -13.00 12.32 -25.18
N VAL A 64 -13.10 13.30 -24.28
CA VAL A 64 -14.13 14.36 -24.36
C VAL A 64 -13.53 15.73 -24.69
N SER A 65 -12.21 15.85 -24.59
CA SER A 65 -11.43 16.98 -25.09
C SER A 65 -9.98 16.55 -25.34
N GLU A 66 -9.13 17.50 -25.73
CA GLU A 66 -7.69 17.29 -25.93
C GLU A 66 -6.95 16.95 -24.62
N THR A 67 -7.56 17.25 -23.45
CA THR A 67 -6.96 17.06 -22.12
C THR A 67 -7.77 16.19 -21.16
N ALA A 68 -9.00 15.80 -21.51
CA ALA A 68 -9.89 15.11 -20.59
C ALA A 68 -10.52 13.83 -21.19
N VAL A 69 -10.72 12.85 -20.31
CA VAL A 69 -11.47 11.62 -20.59
C VAL A 69 -12.71 11.55 -19.70
N ASP A 70 -13.79 11.03 -20.24
CA ASP A 70 -14.98 10.61 -19.50
C ASP A 70 -14.96 9.10 -19.34
N VAL A 71 -15.25 8.64 -18.12
CA VAL A 71 -15.27 7.23 -17.76
C VAL A 71 -16.63 6.89 -17.21
N LEU A 72 -17.24 5.87 -17.80
CA LEU A 72 -18.53 5.32 -17.40
C LEU A 72 -18.35 3.85 -17.02
N VAL A 73 -18.84 3.52 -15.82
CA VAL A 73 -18.95 2.14 -15.35
C VAL A 73 -20.41 1.86 -15.00
N GLU A 74 -20.96 0.77 -15.54
CA GLU A 74 -22.32 0.30 -15.24
C GLU A 74 -22.32 -1.16 -14.79
N GLY A 75 -23.38 -1.58 -14.11
CA GLY A 75 -23.52 -2.94 -13.58
C GLY A 75 -22.75 -3.19 -12.27
N LEU A 76 -22.33 -2.12 -11.60
CA LEU A 76 -21.66 -2.19 -10.31
C LEU A 76 -22.63 -2.69 -9.23
N VAL A 77 -22.14 -3.56 -8.36
CA VAL A 77 -22.90 -3.99 -7.18
C VAL A 77 -22.75 -2.91 -6.11
N PRO A 78 -23.85 -2.42 -5.52
CA PRO A 78 -23.77 -1.44 -4.43
C PRO A 78 -22.90 -1.97 -3.27
N ASN A 79 -21.99 -1.13 -2.78
CA ASN A 79 -21.00 -1.44 -1.74
C ASN A 79 -19.92 -2.47 -2.13
N GLU A 80 -19.86 -2.91 -3.39
CA GLU A 80 -18.70 -3.62 -3.90
C GLU A 80 -17.55 -2.60 -4.09
N PRO A 81 -16.38 -2.79 -3.45
CA PRO A 81 -15.28 -1.88 -3.63
C PRO A 81 -14.73 -2.02 -5.05
N ILE A 82 -14.54 -0.87 -5.70
CA ILE A 82 -13.83 -0.78 -6.97
C ILE A 82 -12.76 0.30 -6.87
N THR A 83 -11.74 0.16 -7.70
CA THR A 83 -10.68 1.14 -7.86
C THR A 83 -10.52 1.46 -9.33
N LEU A 84 -10.38 2.73 -9.68
CA LEU A 84 -9.94 3.15 -11.00
C LEU A 84 -8.52 3.70 -10.92
N LEU A 85 -7.64 3.17 -11.77
CA LEU A 85 -6.31 3.70 -12.00
C LEU A 85 -6.29 4.39 -13.36
N TYR A 86 -5.94 5.67 -13.37
CA TYR A 86 -5.79 6.46 -14.58
C TYR A 86 -4.32 6.77 -14.76
N LYS A 87 -3.80 6.51 -15.95
CA LYS A 87 -2.42 6.81 -16.32
C LYS A 87 -2.40 7.55 -17.65
N ALA A 88 -2.07 8.83 -17.61
CA ALA A 88 -1.85 9.65 -18.79
C ALA A 88 -0.36 9.66 -19.14
N VAL A 89 -0.04 9.40 -20.40
CA VAL A 89 1.32 9.45 -20.94
C VAL A 89 1.34 10.45 -22.09
N ASP A 90 2.15 11.49 -21.96
CA ASP A 90 2.39 12.48 -22.99
C ASP A 90 3.90 12.67 -23.24
N SER A 91 4.25 13.25 -24.39
CA SER A 91 5.65 13.43 -24.80
C SER A 91 6.39 14.55 -24.08
N THR A 92 5.67 15.45 -23.40
CA THR A 92 6.20 16.71 -22.85
C THR A 92 6.43 16.63 -21.34
N ASN A 93 5.44 16.12 -20.61
CA ASN A 93 5.35 16.00 -19.15
C ASN A 93 5.57 14.56 -18.67
N GLY A 94 5.63 13.59 -19.58
CA GLY A 94 5.90 12.19 -19.25
C GLY A 94 4.65 11.44 -18.79
N THR A 95 4.71 10.76 -17.65
CA THR A 95 3.60 9.95 -17.12
C THR A 95 3.00 10.59 -15.87
N THR A 96 1.69 10.79 -15.87
CA THR A 96 0.90 11.20 -14.70
C THR A 96 -0.09 10.09 -14.35
N GLU A 97 -0.21 9.77 -13.07
CA GLU A 97 -1.07 8.68 -12.59
C GLU A 97 -1.93 9.14 -11.40
N ILE A 98 -3.19 8.71 -11.36
CA ILE A 98 -4.07 8.88 -10.19
C ILE A 98 -4.88 7.60 -9.96
N GLU A 99 -5.04 7.26 -8.68
CA GLU A 99 -5.93 6.21 -8.22
C GLU A 99 -7.17 6.83 -7.57
N ILE A 100 -8.36 6.35 -7.95
CA ILE A 100 -9.65 6.80 -7.43
C ILE A 100 -10.42 5.59 -6.92
N GLN A 101 -10.96 5.72 -5.70
CA GLN A 101 -11.94 4.78 -5.15
C GLN A 101 -13.33 5.44 -5.18
N PRO A 102 -14.22 5.04 -6.10
CA PRO A 102 -15.59 5.52 -6.15
C PRO A 102 -16.33 5.39 -4.81
N TYR A 103 -16.68 6.53 -4.22
CA TYR A 103 -17.65 6.63 -3.15
C TYR A 103 -18.92 7.21 -3.79
N ASN A 104 -20.10 6.62 -3.56
CA ASN A 104 -21.39 6.96 -4.21
C ASN A 104 -21.67 6.30 -5.58
N ILE A 105 -21.53 4.99 -5.69
CA ILE A 105 -22.13 4.23 -6.80
C ILE A 105 -23.65 4.41 -6.74
N GLY A 106 -24.27 4.85 -7.84
CA GLY A 106 -25.71 5.07 -7.92
C GLY A 106 -26.49 3.78 -7.63
N ALA A 107 -27.73 3.90 -7.14
CA ALA A 107 -28.58 2.72 -6.86
C ALA A 107 -28.84 1.85 -8.11
N ASN A 108 -28.63 2.41 -9.30
CA ASN A 108 -28.67 1.72 -10.60
C ASN A 108 -27.35 1.02 -10.98
N GLY A 109 -26.35 0.99 -10.09
CA GLY A 109 -25.03 0.38 -10.36
C GLY A 109 -24.20 1.19 -11.36
N ARG A 110 -24.48 2.49 -11.50
CA ARG A 110 -23.79 3.39 -12.44
C ARG A 110 -22.86 4.33 -11.69
N TRP A 111 -21.66 4.51 -12.23
CA TRP A 111 -20.70 5.51 -11.79
C TRP A 111 -20.08 6.18 -13.01
N GLN A 112 -19.90 7.49 -12.96
CA GLN A 112 -19.33 8.26 -14.06
C GLN A 112 -18.48 9.39 -13.51
N ASP A 113 -17.35 9.65 -14.17
CA ASP A 113 -16.42 10.69 -13.78
C ASP A 113 -15.62 11.20 -14.99
N GLN A 114 -15.20 12.45 -14.91
CA GLN A 114 -14.37 13.08 -15.93
C GLN A 114 -13.01 13.47 -15.33
N GLN A 115 -11.94 12.98 -15.93
CA GLN A 115 -10.57 13.22 -15.46
C GLN A 115 -9.77 14.09 -16.41
N THR A 116 -8.97 14.99 -15.85
CA THR A 116 -8.05 15.89 -16.57
C THR A 116 -6.67 15.78 -15.95
N LEU A 117 -5.88 14.80 -16.40
CA LEU A 117 -4.51 14.57 -15.93
C LEU A 117 -3.47 15.19 -16.84
N ARG A 118 -3.87 15.48 -18.07
CA ARG A 118 -3.04 16.13 -19.06
C ARG A 118 -3.10 17.64 -18.83
N GLN A 119 -1.93 18.29 -18.71
CA GLN A 119 -1.85 19.73 -18.39
C GLN A 119 -1.70 20.64 -19.62
N ASP A 120 -1.21 20.13 -20.75
CA ASP A 120 -1.09 20.86 -22.03
C ASP A 120 -1.72 20.07 -23.16
N SER A 121 -2.13 20.70 -24.28
CA SER A 121 -2.63 20.00 -25.47
C SER A 121 -1.62 19.93 -26.61
N THR A 122 -0.32 20.09 -26.36
CA THR A 122 0.69 20.30 -27.42
C THR A 122 1.09 19.08 -28.27
N GLY A 123 0.34 17.97 -28.19
CA GLY A 123 0.65 16.70 -28.87
C GLY A 123 -0.39 15.60 -28.62
N PRO A 124 -0.21 14.37 -29.10
CA PRO A 124 -1.06 13.26 -28.69
C PRO A 124 -0.72 12.83 -27.25
N ALA A 125 -1.74 12.41 -26.50
CA ALA A 125 -1.55 11.77 -25.20
C ALA A 125 -2.30 10.44 -25.15
N THR A 126 -1.67 9.41 -24.60
CA THR A 126 -2.30 8.10 -24.39
C THR A 126 -2.74 7.97 -22.94
N TRP A 127 -3.97 7.53 -22.75
CA TRP A 127 -4.54 7.27 -21.43
C TRP A 127 -4.84 5.80 -21.29
N ASP A 128 -4.18 5.16 -20.33
CA ASP A 128 -4.53 3.83 -19.88
C ASP A 128 -5.43 3.97 -18.65
N VAL A 129 -6.61 3.35 -18.69
CA VAL A 129 -7.56 3.33 -17.57
C VAL A 129 -7.82 1.89 -17.17
N GLN A 130 -7.62 1.59 -15.90
CA GLN A 130 -7.89 0.28 -15.32
C GLN A 130 -9.04 0.38 -14.32
N LEU A 131 -10.05 -0.47 -14.48
CA LEU A 131 -11.09 -0.72 -13.50
C LEU A 131 -10.74 -2.01 -12.75
N ILE A 132 -10.40 -1.91 -11.47
CA ILE A 132 -10.08 -3.02 -10.59
C ILE A 132 -11.32 -3.34 -9.74
N TYR A 133 -11.74 -4.61 -9.75
CA TYR A 133 -12.90 -5.14 -9.05
C TYR A 133 -12.55 -6.50 -8.42
N ASN A 134 -13.46 -7.07 -7.63
CA ASN A 134 -13.17 -8.29 -6.84
C ASN A 134 -12.72 -9.50 -7.68
N GLU A 135 -13.19 -9.60 -8.92
CA GLU A 135 -12.93 -10.75 -9.80
C GLU A 135 -11.75 -10.52 -10.75
N GLY A 136 -11.18 -9.31 -10.81
CA GLY A 136 -10.07 -9.00 -11.72
C GLY A 136 -9.91 -7.51 -12.03
N ALA A 137 -9.32 -7.21 -13.18
CA ALA A 137 -9.26 -5.83 -13.67
C ALA A 137 -9.51 -5.76 -15.17
N ALA A 138 -10.30 -4.77 -15.58
CA ALA A 138 -10.53 -4.45 -16.96
C ALA A 138 -9.71 -3.24 -17.34
N CYS A 139 -9.07 -3.28 -18.50
CA CYS A 139 -8.21 -2.21 -18.98
C CYS A 139 -8.72 -1.70 -20.31
N THR A 140 -8.59 -0.39 -20.52
CA THR A 140 -8.86 0.24 -21.79
C THR A 140 -7.87 1.36 -22.02
N THR A 141 -7.63 1.67 -23.28
CA THR A 141 -6.70 2.71 -23.70
C THR A 141 -7.41 3.65 -24.65
N VAL A 142 -7.24 4.95 -24.45
CA VAL A 142 -7.73 5.99 -25.37
C VAL A 142 -6.60 6.96 -25.71
N THR A 143 -6.59 7.44 -26.95
CA THR A 143 -5.65 8.48 -27.38
C THR A 143 -6.40 9.79 -27.52
N LEU A 144 -5.88 10.84 -26.88
CA LEU A 144 -6.36 12.21 -27.02
C LEU A 144 -5.53 12.87 -28.10
N THR A 145 -6.20 13.41 -29.10
CA THR A 145 -5.57 14.21 -30.16
C THR A 145 -5.86 15.69 -29.91
N PRO A 146 -4.90 16.58 -30.20
CA PRO A 146 -5.14 18.02 -30.24
C PRO A 146 -6.02 18.42 -31.43
#